data_AF-A0AAD8UE03-F1
#
_entry.id   AF-A0AAD8UE03-F1
#
_cell.length_a   1.000
_cell.length_b   1.000
_cell.length_c   1.000
_cell.angle_alpha   90.00
_cell.angle_beta   90.00
_cell.angle_gamma   90.00
#
_symmetry.space_group_name_H-M   'P 1'
#
loop_
_entity.id
_entity.type
_entity.pdbx_description
1 polymer ?
#
loop_
_entity_poly.entity_id
_entity_poly.type
_entity_poly.pdbx_seq_one_letter_code
_entity_poly.pdbx_strand_id
1 'polypeptide(L)'
;MDDWQEAAFTSRHVHNRASKSNKGGGRGRRGGAFEVKRAFGRYDIKCPSATKVRGSISEEKNGKPASPSMDIFRLSEDGRGLLGQLSLPGVLDASVILTGSRKVLEDLISQFEGSDEEAEASDGSDEDDSSISEHKISEAERKADDIDKQKEEADEGLEEEEEDEEESEVGEKKRFKNFEKNSFRSPKFWFQWNGDVTATSTSSPDHQTSPTLNRETGRGYIVFSGNDCRSWKGTISCDSLGWKDVSISGWKEVSMSERDVTFIWK
;
A
#
# COMPACT_ATOMS: atom_id res chain seq x y z
N MET A 1 64.38 -15.17 -5.01
CA MET A 1 63.77 -14.39 -3.91
C MET A 1 62.57 -13.69 -4.50
N ASP A 2 61.45 -14.41 -4.50
CA ASP A 2 60.07 -13.97 -4.31
C ASP A 2 59.63 -12.53 -4.68
N ASP A 3 59.28 -12.36 -5.96
CA ASP A 3 58.51 -11.24 -6.54
C ASP A 3 57.01 -11.26 -6.15
N TRP A 4 56.65 -11.66 -4.93
CA TRP A 4 55.25 -11.54 -4.46
C TRP A 4 54.93 -10.13 -3.96
N GLN A 5 55.94 -9.31 -3.61
CA GLN A 5 55.72 -7.94 -3.17
C GLN A 5 55.32 -7.00 -4.31
N GLU A 6 55.90 -7.13 -5.51
CA GLU A 6 55.55 -6.28 -6.66
C GLU A 6 54.18 -6.61 -7.29
N ALA A 7 53.73 -7.87 -7.17
CA ALA A 7 52.38 -8.28 -7.58
C ALA A 7 51.28 -7.71 -6.66
N ALA A 8 51.59 -7.42 -5.39
CA ALA A 8 50.61 -6.92 -4.42
C ALA A 8 50.27 -5.42 -4.63
N PHE A 9 51.18 -4.62 -5.21
CA PHE A 9 50.97 -3.18 -5.39
C PHE A 9 50.45 -2.80 -6.78
N THR A 10 50.49 -3.69 -7.76
CA THR A 10 50.06 -3.42 -9.15
C THR A 10 48.59 -3.80 -9.43
N SER A 11 47.93 -4.56 -8.55
CA SER A 11 46.52 -4.97 -8.75
C SER A 11 45.48 -3.92 -8.32
N ARG A 12 45.90 -2.76 -7.82
CA ARG A 12 44.98 -1.69 -7.43
C ARG A 12 44.62 -0.82 -8.64
N HIS A 13 43.80 -1.40 -9.51
CA HIS A 13 43.15 -0.69 -10.59
C HIS A 13 42.21 0.38 -10.01
N VAL A 14 42.72 1.60 -9.87
CA VAL A 14 42.00 2.81 -9.48
C VAL A 14 40.98 3.19 -10.55
N HIS A 15 39.77 2.64 -10.44
CA HIS A 15 38.58 3.20 -11.10
C HIS A 15 37.91 4.21 -10.17
N ASN A 16 38.55 5.36 -9.99
CA ASN A 16 37.87 6.59 -9.62
C ASN A 16 38.11 7.60 -10.73
N ARG A 17 37.31 7.48 -11.80
CA ARG A 17 37.11 8.55 -12.76
C ARG A 17 35.63 8.86 -12.80
N ALA A 18 35.28 9.98 -12.18
CA ALA A 18 34.09 10.75 -12.50
C ALA A 18 34.13 11.10 -14.00
N SER A 19 33.51 10.28 -14.83
CA SER A 19 33.13 10.65 -16.19
C SER A 19 31.69 11.13 -16.16
N LYS A 20 31.52 12.46 -16.12
CA LYS A 20 30.35 13.14 -16.67
C LYS A 20 30.22 12.69 -18.13
N SER A 21 29.36 11.72 -18.41
CA SER A 21 28.87 11.43 -19.75
C SER A 21 27.36 11.65 -19.78
N ASN A 22 26.97 12.89 -20.10
CA ASN A 22 25.67 13.17 -20.68
C ASN A 22 25.55 12.40 -22.01
N LYS A 23 24.37 11.83 -22.25
CA LYS A 23 23.93 11.19 -23.51
C LYS A 23 24.74 9.96 -23.96
N GLY A 24 24.19 8.79 -23.63
CA GLY A 24 24.50 7.54 -24.33
C GLY A 24 24.54 6.36 -23.37
N GLY A 25 23.45 5.57 -23.28
CA GLY A 25 23.47 4.41 -22.40
C GLY A 25 22.23 3.53 -22.46
N GLY A 26 22.24 2.58 -23.39
CA GLY A 26 21.91 1.19 -23.11
C GLY A 26 20.46 0.86 -22.72
N ARG A 27 19.87 0.00 -23.55
CA ARG A 27 18.59 -0.73 -23.40
C ARG A 27 18.46 -1.61 -22.14
N GLY A 28 19.16 -1.30 -21.03
CA GLY A 28 19.34 -2.17 -19.86
C GLY A 28 19.17 -1.51 -18.47
N ARG A 29 18.78 -0.23 -18.36
CA ARG A 29 18.41 0.38 -17.06
C ARG A 29 16.94 0.81 -17.06
N ARG A 30 16.02 -0.15 -17.00
CA ARG A 30 14.58 0.08 -16.76
C ARG A 30 14.21 0.15 -15.27
N GLY A 31 15.19 0.23 -14.37
CA GLY A 31 14.95 0.27 -12.92
C GLY A 31 15.44 1.58 -12.33
N GLY A 32 14.62 2.63 -12.42
CA GLY A 32 14.75 3.78 -11.52
C GLY A 32 14.45 3.36 -10.08
N ALA A 33 14.54 4.31 -9.14
CA ALA A 33 14.03 4.09 -7.78
C ALA A 33 12.58 3.60 -7.83
N PHE A 34 12.17 2.82 -6.83
CA PHE A 34 10.77 2.43 -6.72
C PHE A 34 9.91 3.67 -6.52
N GLU A 35 8.83 3.75 -7.29
CA GLU A 35 7.85 4.83 -7.22
C GLU A 35 6.48 4.19 -7.10
N VAL A 36 5.79 4.46 -5.99
CA VAL A 36 4.52 3.79 -5.65
C VAL A 36 3.42 4.05 -6.68
N LYS A 37 3.40 5.24 -7.30
CA LYS A 37 2.47 5.61 -8.38
C LYS A 37 2.56 4.65 -9.58
N ARG A 38 3.70 3.96 -9.76
CA ARG A 38 3.85 2.93 -10.82
C ARG A 38 3.04 1.67 -10.55
N ALA A 39 2.59 1.43 -9.32
CA ALA A 39 1.73 0.29 -9.00
C ALA A 39 0.30 0.49 -9.53
N PHE A 40 -0.14 1.71 -9.81
CA PHE A 40 -1.51 2.00 -10.24
C PHE A 40 -1.85 1.44 -11.62
N GLY A 41 -3.06 0.90 -11.74
CA GLY A 41 -3.60 0.37 -12.98
C GLY A 41 -4.13 -1.05 -12.84
N ARG A 42 -4.49 -1.62 -13.99
CA ARG A 42 -5.16 -2.91 -14.08
C ARG A 42 -4.17 -4.02 -14.39
N TYR A 43 -4.31 -5.12 -13.66
CA TYR A 43 -3.51 -6.33 -13.78
C TYR A 43 -4.40 -7.50 -14.19
N ASP A 44 -3.97 -8.25 -15.20
CA ASP A 44 -4.53 -9.56 -15.51
C ASP A 44 -3.95 -10.60 -14.55
N ILE A 45 -4.81 -11.45 -13.97
CA ILE A 45 -4.43 -12.37 -12.90
C ILE A 45 -4.48 -13.81 -13.35
N LYS A 46 -3.48 -14.57 -12.93
CA LYS A 46 -3.52 -16.04 -12.92
C LYS A 46 -3.57 -16.56 -11.48
N CYS A 47 -4.66 -17.24 -11.15
CA CYS A 47 -4.84 -18.01 -9.91
C CYS A 47 -5.26 -19.44 -10.26
N PRO A 48 -4.33 -20.43 -10.28
CA PRO A 48 -4.64 -21.81 -10.65
C PRO A 48 -5.75 -22.44 -9.79
N SER A 49 -5.81 -22.14 -8.49
CA SER A 49 -6.88 -22.68 -7.63
C SER A 49 -8.25 -22.09 -7.97
N ALA A 50 -8.34 -20.80 -8.33
CA ALA A 50 -9.57 -20.19 -8.82
C ALA A 50 -10.06 -20.85 -10.12
N THR A 51 -9.14 -21.18 -11.03
CA THR A 51 -9.52 -21.87 -12.28
C THR A 51 -10.06 -23.28 -12.05
N LYS A 52 -9.61 -23.97 -11.00
CA LYS A 52 -10.14 -25.30 -10.62
C LYS A 52 -11.56 -25.19 -10.06
N VAL A 53 -11.79 -24.24 -9.15
CA VAL A 53 -13.12 -23.97 -8.57
C VAL A 53 -14.10 -23.54 -9.67
N ARG A 54 -13.66 -22.70 -10.62
CA ARG A 54 -14.48 -22.31 -11.75
C ARG A 54 -14.79 -23.47 -12.71
N GLY A 55 -13.81 -24.34 -12.97
CA GLY A 55 -14.00 -25.53 -13.80
C GLY A 55 -15.05 -26.50 -13.26
N SER A 56 -15.26 -26.54 -11.93
CA SER A 56 -16.38 -27.26 -11.31
C SER A 56 -17.73 -26.53 -11.38
N ILE A 57 -17.74 -25.21 -11.63
CA ILE A 57 -18.96 -24.38 -11.59
C ILE A 57 -19.53 -24.13 -12.99
N SER A 58 -18.73 -24.19 -14.07
CA SER A 58 -19.18 -23.79 -15.41
C SER A 58 -19.25 -24.93 -16.43
N GLU A 59 -20.34 -25.69 -16.40
CA GLU A 59 -21.07 -26.01 -17.63
C GLU A 59 -22.25 -25.02 -17.70
N GLU A 60 -22.52 -24.44 -18.88
CA GLU A 60 -23.62 -23.48 -19.15
C GLU A 60 -23.42 -22.00 -18.76
N LYS A 61 -22.97 -21.19 -19.73
CA LYS A 61 -23.72 -20.04 -20.30
C LYS A 61 -22.90 -19.31 -21.38
N ASN A 62 -23.53 -19.08 -22.52
CA ASN A 62 -23.01 -18.45 -23.74
C ASN A 62 -22.64 -16.97 -23.56
N GLY A 63 -21.52 -16.70 -22.90
CA GLY A 63 -20.90 -15.37 -22.84
C GLY A 63 -19.41 -15.51 -22.59
N LYS A 64 -18.59 -14.63 -23.18
CA LYS A 64 -17.15 -14.61 -22.89
C LYS A 64 -17.02 -14.19 -21.42
N PRO A 65 -16.57 -15.07 -20.52
CA PRO A 65 -16.47 -14.75 -19.10
C PRO A 65 -15.51 -13.58 -18.91
N ALA A 66 -15.79 -12.70 -17.95
CA ALA A 66 -14.83 -11.69 -17.53
C ALA A 66 -13.49 -12.37 -17.18
N SER A 67 -12.37 -11.72 -17.51
CA SER A 67 -11.05 -12.19 -17.12
C SER A 67 -10.76 -11.86 -15.65
N PRO A 68 -10.07 -12.73 -14.91
CA PRO A 68 -9.59 -12.42 -13.58
C PRO A 68 -8.71 -11.17 -13.61
N SER A 69 -8.98 -10.20 -12.75
CA SER A 69 -8.20 -8.95 -12.73
C SER A 69 -8.08 -8.34 -11.35
N MET A 70 -7.00 -7.59 -11.14
CA MET A 70 -6.78 -6.77 -9.96
C MET A 70 -6.55 -5.36 -10.43
N ASP A 71 -7.23 -4.42 -9.81
CA ASP A 71 -7.12 -3.01 -10.14
C ASP A 71 -6.63 -2.25 -8.91
N ILE A 72 -5.61 -1.42 -9.09
CA ILE A 72 -5.02 -0.60 -8.03
C ILE A 72 -5.27 0.85 -8.41
N PHE A 73 -6.12 1.53 -7.66
CA PHE A 73 -6.72 2.81 -8.05
C PHE A 73 -5.94 4.01 -7.52
N ARG A 74 -5.64 4.01 -6.22
CA ARG A 74 -5.13 5.17 -5.49
C ARG A 74 -4.39 4.77 -4.21
N LEU A 75 -3.75 5.74 -3.58
CA LEU A 75 -3.26 5.57 -2.21
C LEU A 75 -4.42 5.74 -1.21
N SER A 76 -4.24 5.22 -0.01
CA SER A 76 -5.03 5.61 1.16
C SER A 76 -4.79 7.09 1.49
N GLU A 77 -5.69 7.69 2.27
CA GLU A 77 -5.63 9.12 2.63
C GLU A 77 -4.34 9.48 3.37
N ASP A 78 -3.84 8.57 4.21
CA ASP A 78 -2.57 8.70 4.92
C ASP A 78 -1.34 8.37 4.04
N GLY A 79 -1.55 7.93 2.80
CA GLY A 79 -0.51 7.55 1.85
C GLY A 79 0.31 6.32 2.25
N ARG A 80 -0.14 5.51 3.22
CA ARG A 80 0.60 4.34 3.72
C ARG A 80 0.16 3.02 3.07
N GLY A 81 -0.97 3.01 2.37
CA GLY A 81 -1.52 1.85 1.68
C GLY A 81 -1.93 2.14 0.23
N LEU A 82 -2.03 1.09 -0.56
CA LEU A 82 -2.62 1.07 -1.89
C LEU A 82 -4.02 0.47 -1.80
N LEU A 83 -4.99 1.13 -2.42
CA LEU A 83 -6.38 0.70 -2.45
C LEU A 83 -6.73 0.12 -3.83
N GLY A 84 -7.48 -0.97 -3.84
CA GLY A 84 -7.78 -1.70 -5.07
C GLY A 84 -8.97 -2.64 -4.97
N GLN A 85 -9.24 -3.32 -6.08
CA GLN A 85 -10.24 -4.36 -6.19
C GLN A 85 -9.64 -5.61 -6.82
N LEU A 86 -10.05 -6.78 -6.35
CA LEU A 86 -9.69 -8.10 -6.87
C LEU A 86 -10.95 -8.81 -7.34
N SER A 87 -10.97 -9.14 -8.62
CA SER A 87 -12.06 -9.91 -9.24
C SER A 87 -11.52 -11.22 -9.80
N LEU A 88 -12.00 -12.34 -9.27
CA LEU A 88 -11.84 -13.69 -9.80
C LEU A 88 -13.23 -14.20 -10.20
N PRO A 89 -13.66 -13.98 -11.46
CA PRO A 89 -15.03 -14.20 -11.89
C PRO A 89 -15.58 -15.60 -11.57
N GLY A 90 -16.74 -15.61 -10.90
CA GLY A 90 -17.41 -16.83 -10.42
C GLY A 90 -16.80 -17.43 -9.15
N VAL A 91 -15.83 -16.76 -8.51
CA VAL A 91 -15.15 -17.27 -7.31
C VAL A 91 -15.07 -16.22 -6.22
N LEU A 92 -14.51 -15.03 -6.52
CA LEU A 92 -14.22 -13.99 -5.54
C LEU A 92 -14.39 -12.60 -6.17
N ASP A 93 -15.08 -11.69 -5.50
CA ASP A 93 -15.06 -10.25 -5.80
C ASP A 93 -14.86 -9.43 -4.52
N ALA A 94 -13.70 -8.78 -4.38
CA ALA A 94 -13.26 -8.21 -3.13
C ALA A 94 -12.56 -6.86 -3.28
N SER A 95 -12.69 -6.02 -2.25
CA SER A 95 -11.85 -4.86 -2.04
C SER A 95 -10.52 -5.31 -1.45
N VAL A 96 -9.42 -4.66 -1.83
CA VAL A 96 -8.06 -5.02 -1.41
C VAL A 96 -7.30 -3.81 -0.93
N ILE A 97 -6.60 -4.00 0.19
CA ILE A 97 -5.69 -3.03 0.78
C ILE A 97 -4.28 -3.64 0.76
N LEU A 98 -3.31 -2.96 0.16
CA LEU A 98 -1.91 -3.39 0.14
C LEU A 98 -1.00 -2.40 0.87
N THR A 99 -0.05 -2.90 1.65
CA THR A 99 0.91 -2.05 2.38
C THR A 99 2.31 -2.68 2.39
N GLY A 100 3.33 -1.85 2.61
CA GLY A 100 4.73 -2.31 2.65
C GLY A 100 5.09 -3.14 3.89
N SER A 101 4.24 -3.17 4.92
CA SER A 101 4.51 -3.89 6.17
C SER A 101 3.23 -4.40 6.83
N ARG A 102 3.30 -5.53 7.55
CA ARG A 102 2.13 -6.11 8.23
C ARG A 102 1.53 -5.18 9.28
N LYS A 103 2.38 -4.47 10.03
CA LYS A 103 1.91 -3.50 11.03
C LYS A 103 1.06 -2.40 10.40
N VAL A 104 1.55 -1.80 9.31
CA VAL A 104 0.79 -0.78 8.58
C VAL A 104 -0.50 -1.35 7.98
N LEU A 105 -0.49 -2.62 7.53
CA LEU A 105 -1.72 -3.27 7.05
C LEU A 105 -2.76 -3.35 8.17
N GLU A 106 -2.38 -3.85 9.34
CA GLU A 106 -3.26 -4.00 10.50
C GLU A 106 -3.82 -2.64 10.96
N ASP A 107 -2.94 -1.65 11.15
CA ASP A 107 -3.34 -0.30 11.55
C ASP A 107 -4.35 0.33 10.57
N LEU A 108 -4.19 0.07 9.26
CA LEU A 108 -5.02 0.66 8.22
C LEU A 108 -6.36 -0.07 8.08
N ILE A 109 -6.40 -1.39 8.24
CA ILE A 109 -7.66 -2.14 8.30
C ILE A 109 -8.51 -1.70 9.49
N SER A 110 -7.91 -1.53 10.67
CA SER A 110 -8.64 -1.06 11.85
C SER A 110 -9.29 0.32 11.67
N GLN A 111 -8.70 1.19 10.82
CA GLN A 111 -9.32 2.48 10.47
C GLN A 111 -10.58 2.29 9.62
N PHE A 112 -10.54 1.38 8.64
CA PHE A 112 -11.70 1.09 7.78
C PHE A 112 -12.80 0.28 8.48
N GLU A 113 -12.44 -0.53 9.48
CA GLU A 113 -13.42 -1.27 10.28
C GLU A 113 -14.03 -0.41 11.40
N GLY A 114 -13.25 0.50 11.98
CA GLY A 114 -13.71 1.40 13.05
C GLY A 114 -14.51 2.62 12.56
N SER A 115 -14.33 3.04 11.30
CA SER A 115 -15.08 4.17 10.74
C SER A 115 -16.56 3.89 10.49
N ASP A 116 -17.00 2.63 10.49
CA ASP A 116 -18.40 2.23 10.31
C ASP A 116 -19.22 2.28 11.62
N GLU A 117 -18.60 2.51 12.78
CA GLU A 117 -19.28 2.54 14.09
C GLU A 117 -19.55 3.97 14.64
N GLU A 118 -19.07 5.04 13.99
CA GLU A 118 -19.21 6.42 14.50
C GLU A 118 -20.47 7.18 14.01
N ALA A 119 -21.55 6.48 13.67
CA ALA A 119 -22.82 7.11 13.24
C ALA A 119 -24.00 6.97 14.22
N GLU A 120 -23.83 6.37 15.41
CA GLU A 120 -24.92 6.24 16.38
C GLU A 120 -24.44 6.38 17.83
N ALA A 121 -24.28 7.62 18.30
CA ALA A 121 -24.70 8.08 19.64
C ALA A 121 -24.25 9.53 19.87
N SER A 122 -25.14 10.46 19.52
CA SER A 122 -25.14 11.80 20.12
C SER A 122 -25.83 11.75 21.48
N ASP A 123 -25.22 12.48 22.42
CA ASP A 123 -25.78 13.14 23.60
C ASP A 123 -25.82 12.39 24.93
N GLY A 124 -25.25 13.05 25.93
CA GLY A 124 -24.99 12.57 27.27
C GLY A 124 -23.89 13.37 27.96
N SER A 125 -24.12 14.68 28.07
CA SER A 125 -23.44 15.62 28.97
C SER A 125 -23.15 15.05 30.36
N ASP A 126 -21.98 15.32 30.90
CA ASP A 126 -21.85 15.75 32.31
C ASP A 126 -20.52 16.49 32.51
N GLU A 127 -20.64 17.77 32.85
CA GLU A 127 -19.58 18.57 33.45
C GLU A 127 -19.41 18.16 34.92
N ASP A 128 -18.17 18.29 35.38
CA ASP A 128 -17.79 18.94 36.64
C ASP A 128 -16.95 18.12 37.65
N ASP A 129 -15.96 18.86 38.12
CA ASP A 129 -15.34 18.92 39.43
C ASP A 129 -14.11 18.06 39.80
N SER A 130 -12.99 18.80 39.88
CA SER A 130 -12.06 18.83 41.02
C SER A 130 -11.37 17.54 41.46
N SER A 131 -10.05 17.50 41.28
CA SER A 131 -9.16 17.73 42.43
C SER A 131 -7.69 17.83 42.01
N ILE A 132 -7.17 19.05 42.10
CA ILE A 132 -5.75 19.36 42.20
C ILE A 132 -5.17 18.64 43.43
N SER A 133 -4.08 17.90 43.24
CA SER A 133 -3.19 17.53 44.34
C SER A 133 -1.81 18.14 44.11
N GLU A 134 -1.50 19.09 44.98
CA GLU A 134 -0.21 19.75 45.16
C GLU A 134 0.86 18.78 45.70
N HIS A 135 2.13 19.20 45.54
CA HIS A 135 3.40 18.73 46.13
C HIS A 135 4.38 18.18 45.06
N LYS A 136 5.60 18.70 44.86
CA LYS A 136 6.46 19.58 45.66
C LYS A 136 7.43 20.31 44.72
N ILE A 137 7.56 21.62 44.95
CA ILE A 137 8.64 22.47 44.45
C ILE A 137 9.88 22.23 45.33
N SER A 138 11.04 22.00 44.72
CA SER A 138 12.34 22.26 45.36
C SER A 138 13.04 23.38 44.60
N GLU A 139 13.06 24.54 45.23
CA GLU A 139 13.87 25.73 44.91
C GLU A 139 15.37 25.40 44.89
N ALA A 140 16.04 25.73 43.78
CA ALA A 140 17.45 26.05 43.81
C ALA A 140 17.77 27.04 42.68
N GLU A 141 18.07 28.26 43.11
CA GLU A 141 18.95 29.24 42.46
C GLU A 141 18.37 30.14 41.35
N ARG A 142 17.81 31.25 41.82
CA ARG A 142 17.69 32.52 41.10
C ARG A 142 19.07 33.14 40.90
N LYS A 143 19.40 33.56 39.67
CA LYS A 143 20.30 34.69 39.45
C LYS A 143 19.90 35.47 38.20
N ALA A 144 19.86 36.79 38.39
CA ALA A 144 19.31 37.82 37.52
C ALA A 144 20.27 38.28 36.42
N ASP A 145 19.69 38.81 35.34
CA ASP A 145 20.01 40.05 34.58
C ASP A 145 19.52 39.83 33.13
N ASP A 146 18.44 40.48 32.69
CA ASP A 146 18.30 41.90 32.25
C ASP A 146 18.75 42.11 30.78
N ILE A 147 17.97 42.94 30.05
CA ILE A 147 18.20 43.49 28.69
C ILE A 147 17.78 42.56 27.52
N ASP A 148 16.96 42.91 26.53
CA ASP A 148 16.38 44.17 26.04
C ASP A 148 15.05 43.90 25.31
N LYS A 149 14.14 44.86 25.38
CA LYS A 149 12.96 44.98 24.52
C LYS A 149 13.38 45.70 23.23
N GLN A 150 13.16 45.10 22.06
CA GLN A 150 12.85 45.90 20.88
C GLN A 150 11.60 45.34 20.20
N LYS A 151 10.59 46.21 20.21
CA LYS A 151 9.32 46.13 19.50
C LYS A 151 9.46 47.09 18.30
N GLU A 152 8.60 46.87 17.30
CA GLU A 152 8.18 47.79 16.23
C GLU A 152 8.75 47.49 14.83
N GLU A 153 8.00 47.46 13.73
CA GLU A 153 6.56 47.58 13.42
C GLU A 153 6.31 46.97 12.02
N ALA A 154 5.05 46.60 11.79
CA ALA A 154 4.29 46.45 10.54
C ALA A 154 4.99 46.64 9.18
N ASP A 155 4.79 45.65 8.30
CA ASP A 155 4.59 45.89 6.86
C ASP A 155 3.46 44.98 6.38
N GLU A 156 2.32 45.61 6.08
CA GLU A 156 1.16 44.99 5.43
C GLU A 156 1.40 44.98 3.92
N GLY A 157 1.73 43.80 3.38
CA GLY A 157 1.85 43.56 1.95
C GLY A 157 1.13 42.28 1.56
N LEU A 158 -0.11 42.43 1.12
CA LEU A 158 -0.99 41.41 0.54
C LEU A 158 -0.32 40.67 -0.62
N GLU A 159 0.00 39.38 -0.45
CA GLU A 159 0.03 38.36 -1.51
C GLU A 159 -0.40 37.01 -0.87
N GLU A 160 -1.71 36.87 -0.65
CA GLU A 160 -2.36 35.57 -0.47
C GLU A 160 -2.44 34.87 -1.84
N GLU A 161 -2.38 33.54 -1.84
CA GLU A 161 -2.55 32.61 -2.99
C GLU A 161 -1.29 31.97 -3.60
N GLU A 162 -0.37 31.33 -2.84
CA GLU A 162 0.45 30.19 -3.36
C GLU A 162 0.87 29.13 -2.29
N GLU A 163 0.22 29.05 -1.12
CA GLU A 163 0.65 28.10 -0.06
C GLU A 163 0.05 26.68 -0.17
N ASP A 164 -1.03 26.46 -0.94
CA ASP A 164 -1.70 25.15 -1.02
C ASP A 164 -0.95 24.12 -1.91
N GLU A 165 -0.18 24.56 -2.92
CA GLU A 165 0.53 23.63 -3.80
C GLU A 165 1.80 23.06 -3.15
N GLU A 166 2.54 23.86 -2.38
CA GLU A 166 3.78 23.40 -1.72
C GLU A 166 3.52 22.45 -0.54
N GLU A 167 2.45 22.66 0.24
CA GLU A 167 2.11 21.76 1.34
C GLU A 167 1.66 20.39 0.83
N SER A 168 0.93 20.36 -0.29
CA SER A 168 0.54 19.13 -0.99
C SER A 168 1.78 18.36 -1.48
N GLU A 169 2.76 19.03 -2.06
CA GLU A 169 4.00 18.41 -2.51
C GLU A 169 4.85 17.88 -1.34
N VAL A 170 4.94 18.61 -0.23
CA VAL A 170 5.71 18.18 0.96
C VAL A 170 5.02 16.99 1.64
N GLY A 171 3.69 16.98 1.70
CA GLY A 171 2.87 15.85 2.13
C GLY A 171 3.07 14.63 1.24
N GLU A 172 2.94 14.79 -0.08
CA GLU A 172 3.21 13.75 -1.07
C GLU A 172 4.63 13.18 -0.93
N LYS A 173 5.65 14.05 -0.85
CA LYS A 173 7.06 13.66 -0.66
C LYS A 173 7.28 12.86 0.62
N LYS A 174 6.55 13.15 1.72
CA LYS A 174 6.58 12.35 2.95
C LYS A 174 5.88 10.99 2.79
N ARG A 175 4.73 10.94 2.10
CA ARG A 175 3.99 9.70 1.79
C ARG A 175 4.88 8.69 1.04
N PHE A 176 5.71 9.15 0.10
CA PHE A 176 6.59 8.27 -0.69
C PHE A 176 7.78 7.68 0.09
N LYS A 177 8.35 8.42 1.05
CA LYS A 177 9.50 7.95 1.84
C LYS A 177 9.21 6.67 2.63
N ASN A 178 7.94 6.42 2.96
CA ASN A 178 7.53 5.21 3.67
C ASN A 178 7.74 3.93 2.85
N PHE A 179 7.71 4.02 1.52
CA PHE A 179 7.97 2.88 0.63
C PHE A 179 9.41 2.78 0.13
N GLU A 180 10.16 3.89 0.18
CA GLU A 180 11.51 3.98 -0.39
C GLU A 180 12.56 3.17 0.39
N LYS A 181 12.39 3.03 1.72
CA LYS A 181 13.36 2.33 2.59
C LYS A 181 13.50 0.82 2.33
N ASN A 182 12.68 0.23 1.45
CA ASN A 182 12.71 -1.20 1.10
C ASN A 182 12.95 -1.45 -0.42
N SER A 183 13.55 -0.49 -1.13
CA SER A 183 13.73 -0.50 -2.60
C SER A 183 14.87 -1.38 -3.14
N PHE A 184 15.22 -2.50 -2.47
CA PHE A 184 16.17 -3.45 -3.06
C PHE A 184 15.46 -4.40 -4.02
N ARG A 185 15.31 -3.91 -5.26
CA ARG A 185 15.07 -4.65 -6.53
C ARG A 185 13.71 -5.32 -6.75
N SER A 186 12.91 -5.59 -5.71
CA SER A 186 11.57 -6.19 -5.88
C SER A 186 10.62 -5.74 -4.75
N PRO A 187 9.78 -4.71 -4.99
CA PRO A 187 8.83 -4.22 -3.99
C PRO A 187 7.88 -5.32 -3.52
N LYS A 188 7.79 -5.52 -2.19
CA LYS A 188 6.89 -6.49 -1.56
C LYS A 188 5.80 -5.77 -0.79
N PHE A 189 4.56 -6.22 -0.99
CA PHE A 189 3.39 -5.72 -0.28
C PHE A 189 2.66 -6.86 0.39
N TRP A 190 2.26 -6.65 1.65
CA TRP A 190 1.26 -7.47 2.31
C TRP A 190 -0.11 -6.93 1.93
N PHE A 191 -1.11 -7.81 1.82
CA PHE A 191 -2.46 -7.34 1.58
C PHE A 191 -3.50 -8.13 2.37
N GLN A 192 -4.61 -7.47 2.65
CA GLN A 192 -5.86 -8.09 3.09
C GLN A 192 -6.94 -7.77 2.06
N TRP A 193 -7.79 -8.74 1.81
CA TRP A 193 -8.95 -8.60 0.97
C TRP A 193 -10.21 -8.85 1.80
N ASN A 194 -11.30 -8.20 1.42
CA ASN A 194 -12.61 -8.40 2.02
C ASN A 194 -13.66 -8.34 0.90
N GLY A 195 -14.50 -9.37 0.83
CA GLY A 195 -15.59 -9.39 -0.13
C GLY A 195 -16.27 -10.73 -0.29
N ASP A 196 -16.87 -10.88 -1.46
CA ASP A 196 -17.88 -11.88 -1.74
C ASP A 196 -17.25 -13.13 -2.34
N VAL A 197 -17.41 -14.26 -1.66
CA VAL A 197 -16.98 -15.57 -2.13
C VAL A 197 -18.18 -16.38 -2.59
N THR A 198 -18.10 -16.90 -3.81
CA THR A 198 -19.11 -17.83 -4.33
C THR A 198 -18.81 -19.23 -3.80
N ALA A 199 -19.56 -19.67 -2.79
CA ALA A 199 -19.37 -21.00 -2.21
C ALA A 199 -19.85 -22.09 -3.17
N THR A 200 -19.07 -23.17 -3.29
CA THR A 200 -19.51 -24.41 -3.93
C THR A 200 -20.23 -25.23 -2.86
N SER A 201 -21.56 -25.18 -2.83
CA SER A 201 -22.36 -26.04 -1.96
C SER A 201 -22.15 -27.51 -2.37
N THR A 202 -21.31 -28.23 -1.62
CA THR A 202 -21.08 -29.68 -1.78
C THR A 202 -22.17 -30.56 -1.16
N SER A 203 -23.40 -30.06 -0.98
CA SER A 203 -24.49 -30.83 -0.38
C SER A 203 -25.55 -31.22 -1.41
N SER A 204 -25.52 -32.51 -1.79
CA SER A 204 -26.59 -33.33 -2.39
C SER A 204 -27.15 -32.94 -3.78
N PRO A 205 -27.49 -33.93 -4.62
CA PRO A 205 -27.87 -33.69 -6.02
C PRO A 205 -29.30 -33.20 -6.23
N ASP A 206 -30.07 -32.95 -5.17
CA ASP A 206 -31.46 -32.51 -5.27
C ASP A 206 -31.63 -31.13 -4.64
N HIS A 207 -31.65 -30.12 -5.50
CA HIS A 207 -32.35 -28.82 -5.42
C HIS A 207 -31.49 -27.71 -6.02
N GLN A 208 -32.10 -26.93 -6.92
CA GLN A 208 -31.59 -25.67 -7.45
C GLN A 208 -31.36 -24.67 -6.29
N THR A 209 -30.22 -24.77 -5.63
CA THR A 209 -29.77 -23.71 -4.72
C THR A 209 -28.93 -22.74 -5.52
N SER A 210 -29.45 -21.53 -5.69
CA SER A 210 -28.69 -20.37 -6.15
C SER A 210 -27.33 -20.28 -5.42
N PRO A 211 -26.25 -19.84 -6.09
CA PRO A 211 -24.96 -19.66 -5.45
C PRO A 211 -25.11 -18.77 -4.21
N THR A 212 -24.81 -19.30 -3.03
CA THR A 212 -24.76 -18.51 -1.80
C THR A 212 -23.48 -17.68 -1.82
N LEU A 213 -23.67 -16.36 -1.68
CA LEU A 213 -22.58 -15.40 -1.56
C LEU A 213 -22.22 -15.29 -0.08
N ASN A 214 -21.00 -15.69 0.27
CA ASN A 214 -20.50 -15.56 1.64
C ASN A 214 -19.49 -14.43 1.68
N ARG A 215 -19.72 -13.42 2.53
CA ARG A 215 -18.75 -12.37 2.78
C ARG A 215 -17.62 -12.90 3.66
N GLU A 216 -16.39 -12.74 3.20
CA GLU A 216 -15.21 -13.27 3.86
C GLU A 216 -14.03 -12.30 3.72
N THR A 217 -13.06 -12.43 4.61
CA THR A 217 -11.77 -11.77 4.51
C THR A 217 -10.64 -12.77 4.45
N GLY A 218 -9.56 -12.41 3.76
CA GLY A 218 -8.35 -13.21 3.73
C GLY A 218 -7.11 -12.37 3.50
N ARG A 219 -5.94 -13.01 3.65
CA ARG A 219 -4.65 -12.32 3.58
C ARG A 219 -3.74 -12.92 2.51
N GLY A 220 -2.75 -12.13 2.13
CA GLY A 220 -1.75 -12.54 1.17
C GLY A 220 -0.56 -11.58 1.11
N TYR A 221 0.30 -11.81 0.12
CA TYR A 221 1.34 -10.86 -0.24
C TYR A 221 1.56 -10.87 -1.75
N ILE A 222 2.07 -9.78 -2.28
CA ILE A 222 2.59 -9.71 -3.65
C ILE A 222 4.03 -9.21 -3.62
N VAL A 223 4.81 -9.64 -4.60
CA VAL A 223 6.19 -9.21 -4.84
C VAL A 223 6.30 -8.86 -6.32
N PHE A 224 6.53 -7.58 -6.60
CA PHE A 224 6.78 -7.12 -7.96
C PHE A 224 8.15 -7.61 -8.43
N SER A 225 8.24 -8.01 -9.69
CA SER A 225 9.49 -8.47 -10.31
C SER A 225 10.52 -7.36 -10.48
N GLY A 226 10.09 -6.10 -10.40
CA GLY A 226 10.94 -4.92 -10.47
C GLY A 226 10.20 -3.65 -10.06
N ASN A 227 10.94 -2.54 -10.05
CA ASN A 227 10.45 -1.23 -9.63
C ASN A 227 9.44 -0.59 -10.60
N ASP A 228 9.25 -1.15 -11.80
CA ASP A 228 8.27 -0.69 -12.78
C ASP A 228 6.89 -1.32 -12.61
N CYS A 229 6.73 -2.20 -11.62
CA CYS A 229 5.47 -2.85 -11.26
C CYS A 229 4.77 -3.58 -12.41
N ARG A 230 5.50 -4.04 -13.44
CA ARG A 230 4.87 -4.65 -14.63
C ARG A 230 4.32 -6.05 -14.37
N SER A 231 4.89 -6.77 -13.42
CA SER A 231 4.43 -8.10 -13.05
C SER A 231 4.75 -8.41 -11.61
N TRP A 232 3.96 -9.30 -11.02
CA TRP A 232 4.14 -9.70 -9.63
C TRP A 232 3.77 -11.16 -9.42
N LYS A 233 4.30 -11.74 -8.34
CA LYS A 233 3.92 -13.05 -7.82
C LYS A 233 3.59 -12.93 -6.34
N GLY A 234 2.70 -13.77 -5.86
CA GLY A 234 2.18 -13.66 -4.51
C GLY A 234 1.46 -14.91 -4.03
N THR A 235 0.86 -14.78 -2.86
CA THR A 235 -0.06 -15.76 -2.31
C THR A 235 -1.37 -15.10 -1.89
N ILE A 236 -2.44 -15.89 -1.88
CA ILE A 236 -3.75 -15.53 -1.36
C ILE A 236 -4.31 -16.71 -0.55
N SER A 237 -4.94 -16.39 0.58
CA SER A 237 -5.68 -17.36 1.40
C SER A 237 -7.17 -17.01 1.42
N CYS A 238 -8.02 -18.03 1.50
CA CYS A 238 -9.48 -17.97 1.59
C CYS A 238 -9.96 -19.27 2.26
N ASP A 239 -10.53 -19.15 3.46
CA ASP A 239 -10.92 -20.26 4.31
C ASP A 239 -12.12 -21.01 3.72
N SER A 240 -13.15 -20.32 3.19
CA SER A 240 -14.32 -21.01 2.60
C SER A 240 -13.97 -21.83 1.35
N LEU A 241 -12.92 -21.44 0.63
CA LEU A 241 -12.40 -22.19 -0.52
C LEU A 241 -11.30 -23.20 -0.13
N GLY A 242 -10.93 -23.28 1.16
CA GLY A 242 -9.84 -24.12 1.65
C GLY A 242 -8.47 -23.71 1.10
N TRP A 243 -8.30 -22.46 0.68
CA TRP A 243 -7.06 -21.93 0.13
C TRP A 243 -6.16 -21.43 1.26
N LYS A 244 -5.01 -22.08 1.41
CA LYS A 244 -3.94 -21.63 2.28
C LYS A 244 -2.71 -21.29 1.46
N ASP A 245 -2.34 -20.01 1.44
CA ASP A 245 -1.17 -19.48 0.73
C ASP A 245 -1.07 -19.94 -0.74
N VAL A 246 -2.20 -19.96 -1.43
CA VAL A 246 -2.27 -20.38 -2.83
C VAL A 246 -1.55 -19.38 -3.72
N SER A 247 -0.78 -19.88 -4.70
CA SER A 247 -0.06 -19.04 -5.64
C SER A 247 -1.00 -18.18 -6.50
N ILE A 248 -0.70 -16.90 -6.57
CA ILE A 248 -1.35 -15.93 -7.45
C ILE A 248 -0.26 -15.09 -8.15
N SER A 249 -0.49 -14.72 -9.41
CA SER A 249 0.44 -13.87 -10.17
C SER A 249 -0.33 -12.91 -11.05
N GLY A 250 0.23 -11.74 -11.31
CA GLY A 250 -0.39 -10.74 -12.18
C GLY A 250 0.57 -10.05 -13.13
N TRP A 251 0.01 -9.58 -14.24
CA TRP A 251 0.71 -8.83 -15.28
C TRP A 251 -0.05 -7.54 -15.54
N LYS A 252 0.66 -6.42 -15.58
CA LYS A 252 0.04 -5.11 -15.77
C LYS A 252 -0.44 -4.99 -17.22
N GLU A 253 -1.75 -4.90 -17.39
CA GLU A 253 -2.41 -4.70 -18.68
C GLU A 253 -2.35 -3.22 -19.06
N VAL A 254 -2.76 -2.35 -18.13
CA VAL A 254 -2.85 -0.91 -18.36
C VAL A 254 -2.25 -0.18 -17.17
N SER A 255 -1.31 0.75 -17.44
CA SER A 255 -0.88 1.72 -16.44
C SER A 255 -1.86 2.88 -16.42
N MET A 256 -2.28 3.28 -15.23
CA MET A 256 -3.21 4.39 -15.04
C MET A 256 -2.60 5.39 -14.06
N SER A 257 -3.05 6.63 -14.12
CA SER A 257 -2.86 7.58 -13.03
C SER A 257 -3.68 7.16 -11.83
N GLU A 258 -3.48 7.86 -10.71
CA GLU A 258 -4.39 7.80 -9.58
C GLU A 258 -5.82 8.10 -10.06
N ARG A 259 -6.78 7.32 -9.55
CA ARG A 259 -8.20 7.47 -9.87
C ARG A 259 -8.98 7.63 -8.59
N ASP A 260 -9.80 8.67 -8.58
CA ASP A 260 -10.76 8.92 -7.52
C ASP A 260 -11.99 8.01 -7.71
N VAL A 261 -11.80 6.73 -7.40
CA VAL A 261 -12.87 5.73 -7.36
C VAL A 261 -13.25 5.55 -5.91
N THR A 262 -14.55 5.58 -5.62
CA THR A 262 -15.09 5.26 -4.30
C THR A 262 -14.58 3.87 -3.88
N PHE A 263 -13.85 3.85 -2.77
CA PHE A 263 -13.34 2.62 -2.18
C PHE A 263 -14.26 2.23 -1.03
N ILE A 264 -14.89 1.07 -1.13
CA ILE A 264 -15.76 0.52 -0.09
C ILE A 264 -15.04 -0.68 0.50
N TRP A 265 -14.68 -0.62 1.77
CA TRP A 265 -14.24 -1.81 2.49
C TRP A 265 -15.47 -2.67 2.75
N LYS A 266 -15.50 -3.88 2.17
CA LYS A 266 -16.74 -4.66 2.07
C LYS A 266 -17.24 -5.20 3.39
#